data_AF-A0AAU2Y9V6-F1
#
_entry.id   AF-A0AAU2Y9V6-F1
#
_cell.length_a   1.000
_cell.length_b   1.000
_cell.length_c   1.000
_cell.angle_alpha   90.00
_cell.angle_beta   90.00
_cell.angle_gamma   90.00
#
_symmetry.space_group_name_H-M   'P 1'
#
loop_
_entity.id
_entity.type
_entity.pdbx_description
1 polymer ?
#
loop_
_entity_poly.entity_id
_entity_poly.type
_entity_poly.pdbx_seq_one_letter_code
_entity_poly.pdbx_strand_id
1 'polypeptide(L)' 'MPPASSAQWTYGADWVGTKLRWSLSADSKERAALPKLAQDCADTVVKYEVAP' A
#
# COMPACT_ATOMS: atom_id res chain seq x y z
N MET A 1 -19.73 7.41 -5.03
CA MET A 1 -18.34 7.34 -4.51
C MET A 1 -18.11 5.94 -3.95
N PRO A 2 -16.93 5.33 -4.15
CA PRO A 2 -16.62 4.08 -3.46
C PRO A 2 -16.59 4.29 -1.93
N PRO A 3 -16.78 3.21 -1.14
CA PRO A 3 -16.65 3.27 0.30
C PRO A 3 -15.30 3.86 0.74
N ALA A 4 -15.28 4.63 1.83
CA ALA A 4 -14.04 5.22 2.35
C ALA A 4 -12.97 4.14 2.65
N SER A 5 -13.37 2.97 3.13
CA SER A 5 -12.47 1.85 3.41
C SER A 5 -11.78 1.32 2.16
N SER A 6 -12.50 1.17 1.04
CA SER A 6 -11.89 0.73 -0.21
C SER A 6 -10.98 1.79 -0.82
N ALA A 7 -11.25 3.08 -0.60
CA ALA A 7 -10.33 4.16 -0.98
C ALA A 7 -9.01 4.11 -0.19
N GLN A 8 -9.06 3.79 1.11
CA GLN A 8 -7.87 3.66 1.96
C GLN A 8 -6.99 2.49 1.54
N TRP A 9 -7.59 1.38 1.11
CA TRP A 9 -6.89 0.20 0.60
C TRP A 9 -6.15 0.45 -0.71
N THR A 10 -6.85 1.02 -1.70
CA THR A 10 -6.23 1.39 -2.98
C THR A 10 -5.08 2.36 -2.76
N TYR A 11 -5.30 3.39 -1.94
CA TYR A 11 -4.25 4.35 -1.60
C TYR A 11 -3.05 3.68 -0.93
N GLY A 12 -3.29 2.77 0.03
CA GLY A 12 -2.23 2.00 0.68
C GLY A 12 -1.41 1.18 -0.32
N ALA A 13 -2.08 0.51 -1.26
CA ALA A 13 -1.42 -0.28 -2.29
C ALA A 13 -0.60 0.57 -3.25
N ASP A 14 -1.13 1.71 -3.69
CA ASP A 14 -0.43 2.67 -4.56
C ASP A 14 0.81 3.25 -3.87
N TRP A 15 0.69 3.56 -2.58
CA TRP A 15 1.79 4.03 -1.76
C TRP A 15 2.90 2.97 -1.61
N VAL A 16 2.55 1.71 -1.31
CA VAL A 16 3.53 0.61 -1.25
C VAL A 16 4.19 0.42 -2.62
N GLY A 17 3.40 0.42 -3.70
CA GLY A 17 3.91 0.27 -5.06
C GLY A 17 4.89 1.39 -5.44
N THR A 18 4.62 2.62 -5.00
CA THR A 18 5.54 3.76 -5.17
C THR A 18 6.85 3.54 -4.42
N LYS A 19 6.81 3.08 -3.16
CA LYS A 19 8.04 2.79 -2.42
C LYS A 19 8.88 1.71 -3.11
N LEU A 20 8.26 0.63 -3.56
CA LEU A 20 8.93 -0.47 -4.25
C LEU A 20 9.52 -0.02 -5.60
N ARG A 21 8.81 0.81 -6.37
CA ARG A 21 9.29 1.39 -7.63
C ARG A 21 10.63 2.12 -7.46
N TRP A 22 10.78 2.85 -6.36
CA TRP A 22 11.95 3.69 -6.08
C TRP A 22 12.94 3.06 -5.10
N SER A 23 12.78 1.78 -4.76
CA SER A 23 13.60 1.09 -3.74
C SER A 23 13.68 1.81 -2.39
N LEU A 24 12.59 2.46 -1.98
CA LEU A 24 12.51 3.18 -0.72
C LEU A 24 12.10 2.27 0.44
N SER A 25 12.74 2.46 1.59
CA SER A 25 12.39 1.77 2.82
C SER A 25 11.06 2.28 3.40
N ALA A 26 10.30 1.38 4.02
CA ALA A 26 9.27 1.76 4.98
C ALA A 26 9.90 1.86 6.38
N ASP A 27 9.61 2.94 7.09
CA ASP A 27 10.04 3.09 8.48
C ASP A 27 9.24 2.16 9.42
N SER A 28 9.69 2.07 10.67
CA SER A 28 9.10 1.14 11.65
C SER A 28 7.61 1.40 11.92
N LYS A 29 7.15 2.66 11.90
CA LYS A 29 5.74 3.00 12.13
C LYS A 29 4.90 2.60 10.93
N GLU A 30 5.38 2.89 9.73
CA GLU A 30 4.72 2.51 8.49
C GLU A 30 4.60 0.99 8.36
N ARG A 31 5.68 0.25 8.63
CA ARG A 31 5.68 -1.23 8.62
C ARG A 31 4.70 -1.82 9.64
N ALA A 32 4.56 -1.20 10.81
CA ALA A 32 3.60 -1.64 11.84
C ALA A 32 2.14 -1.29 11.49
N ALA A 33 1.93 -0.26 10.68
CA ALA A 33 0.59 0.16 10.25
C ALA A 33 0.06 -0.67 9.08
N LEU A 34 0.94 -1.13 8.17
CA LEU A 34 0.55 -1.89 6.97
C LEU A 34 -0.33 -3.12 7.24
N PRO A 35 -0.03 -4.01 8.22
CA PRO A 35 -0.90 -5.14 8.51
C PRO A 35 -2.29 -4.72 8.97
N LYS A 36 -2.40 -3.63 9.75
CA LYS A 36 -3.69 -3.11 10.24
C LYS A 36 -4.53 -2.56 9.09
N LEU A 37 -3.89 -1.85 8.16
CA LEU A 37 -4.55 -1.35 6.94
C LEU A 37 -5.02 -2.51 6.04
N ALA A 38 -4.26 -3.61 6.02
CA ALA A 38 -4.52 -4.75 5.14
C ALA A 38 -5.54 -5.78 5.68
N GLN A 39 -6.01 -5.66 6.93
CA GLN A 39 -6.87 -6.68 7.57
C GLN A 39 -8.14 -7.04 6.77
N ASP A 40 -8.75 -6.05 6.12
CA ASP A 40 -9.99 -6.22 5.33
C ASP A 40 -9.73 -6.11 3.81
N CYS A 41 -8.47 -6.23 3.41
CA CYS A 41 -7.97 -5.86 2.10
C CYS A 41 -7.65 -7.09 1.23
N ALA A 42 -8.45 -8.15 1.36
CA ALA A 42 -8.13 -9.50 0.87
C ALA A 42 -7.78 -9.58 -0.62
N ASP A 43 -8.38 -8.72 -1.45
CA ASP A 43 -8.22 -8.75 -2.91
C ASP A 43 -7.24 -7.70 -3.46
N THR A 44 -6.61 -6.90 -2.58
CA THR A 44 -5.76 -5.80 -3.04
C THR A 44 -4.35 -6.28 -3.30
N VAL A 45 -3.96 -6.26 -4.57
CA VAL A 45 -2.61 -6.61 -5.03
C VAL A 45 -1.81 -5.33 -5.28
N VAL A 46 -0.62 -5.25 -4.68
CA VAL A 46 0.34 -4.19 -4.99
C VAL A 46 0.95 -4.46 -6.36
N LYS A 47 0.76 -3.53 -7.30
CA LYS A 47 1.39 -3.55 -8.61
C LYS A 47 2.47 -2.47 -8.68
N TYR A 48 3.66 -2.83 -9.14
CA TYR A 48 4.73 -1.87 -9.37
C TYR A 48 5.68 -2.35 -10.47
N GLU A 49 6.32 -1.39 -11.10
CA GLU A 49 7.47 -1.59 -11.98
C GLU A 49 8.63 -0.78 -11.41
N VAL A 50 9.83 -1.34 -11.41
CA VAL A 50 11.04 -0.66 -10.93
C VAL A 50 11.35 0.51 -11.86
N ALA A 51 11.69 1.67 -11.29
CA ALA A 51 12.09 2.84 -12.08
C ALA A 51 13.47 2.58 -12.76
N PRO A 52 13.72 3.18 -13.94
CA PRO A 52 15.01 3.13 -14.61
C PRO A 52 16.16 3.70 -13.77
#